data_AF-A0A9D4HLK5-F1
#
_entry.id   AF-A0A9D4HLK5-F1
#
_cell.length_a   1.000
_cell.length_b   1.000
_cell.length_c   1.000
_cell.angle_alpha   90.00
_cell.angle_beta   90.00
_cell.angle_gamma   90.00
#
_symmetry.space_group_name_H-M   'P 1'
#
loop_
_entity.id
_entity.type
_entity.pdbx_description
1 polymer ?
#
loop_
_entity_poly.entity_id
_entity_poly.type
_entity_poly.pdbx_seq_one_letter_code
_entity_poly.pdbx_strand_id
1 'polypeptide(L)'
;MYDKIRNVGNHLHNVKVLRDGQGQLFLSYRQRHNQRLAADEYGPYPYCYGYYPKKILWRHNQKCKFTNAAGSRKRLALESSLLLPKSKEGSTILRRVIESMRNDEISRIVKSDITILAFGEKLCTKRGHDEEQQNYIRQKLREVGRLLKDMRSCSGNVEKSLENFMYPDAFKFITQSCKNVAGFDGNTNTYATPSLALKIGTTLQKCLKILISKGIETNNRDLQTRAEDLSKLFEINWTDDVSSNALRTLHEAKQNSQKGLLPLANDVKVMSEYLRHEAETHANTLQGSASDCEKRQAWHKLSEICLCQTILFNRRRSGEVSKMIVEEYSKNKLTNDDGELDGCLTKLEKDLCRYFYHTEIIAKRGRIAAVLFPRQVKENIDLLIRSRNSLTNCFNSKYLFPTKSASSHIRGTDVLRSIAIDCGAELPERLRSTKLRKHIATMTLLFNLSDNELDIIAKFLGHDIRVHREFYRLPDGTMQVAKVSKLLMMMES
;
A
#
# COMPACT_ATOMS: atom_id res chain seq x y z
N MET A 1 39.21 -21.92 -0.29
CA MET A 1 38.28 -23.08 -0.25
C MET A 1 38.00 -23.53 1.20
N TYR A 2 39.03 -23.79 2.02
CA TYR A 2 38.89 -24.20 3.43
C TYR A 2 38.03 -23.29 4.32
N ASP A 3 38.14 -21.96 4.18
CA ASP A 3 37.34 -21.01 4.97
C ASP A 3 35.83 -21.19 4.79
N LYS A 4 35.38 -21.51 3.57
CA LYS A 4 33.95 -21.70 3.28
C LYS A 4 33.44 -22.98 3.92
N ILE A 5 34.22 -24.07 3.87
CA ILE A 5 33.87 -25.35 4.50
C ILE A 5 33.75 -25.18 6.01
N ARG A 6 34.72 -24.51 6.64
CA ARG A 6 34.67 -24.19 8.08
C ARG A 6 33.41 -23.37 8.44
N ASN A 7 33.11 -22.34 7.66
CA ASN A 7 31.93 -21.51 7.91
C ASN A 7 30.61 -22.27 7.72
N VAL A 8 30.55 -23.21 6.76
CA VAL A 8 29.39 -24.09 6.59
C VAL A 8 29.23 -25.01 7.82
N GLY A 9 30.32 -25.58 8.33
CA GLY A 9 30.30 -26.35 9.59
C GLY A 9 29.80 -25.53 10.78
N ASN A 10 30.35 -24.31 10.95
CA ASN A 10 29.89 -23.37 11.97
C ASN A 10 28.41 -22.99 11.79
N HIS A 11 27.95 -22.86 10.54
CA HIS A 11 26.57 -22.57 10.25
C HIS A 11 25.64 -23.70 10.68
N LEU A 12 25.98 -24.96 10.41
CA LEU A 12 25.21 -26.12 10.87
C LEU A 12 25.13 -26.19 12.41
N HIS A 13 26.24 -25.91 13.10
CA HIS A 13 26.26 -25.80 14.56
C HIS A 13 25.34 -24.67 15.06
N ASN A 14 25.49 -23.47 14.50
CA ASN A 14 24.68 -22.31 14.88
C ASN A 14 23.19 -22.54 14.59
N VAL A 15 22.85 -23.24 13.51
CA VAL A 15 21.48 -23.65 13.18
C VAL A 15 20.94 -24.59 14.27
N LYS A 16 21.76 -25.49 14.81
CA LYS A 16 21.37 -26.36 15.92
C LYS A 16 21.15 -25.57 17.21
N VAL A 17 22.10 -24.72 17.59
CA VAL A 17 22.00 -23.82 18.77
C VAL A 17 20.76 -22.92 18.71
N LEU A 18 20.48 -22.33 17.54
CA LEU A 18 19.31 -21.49 17.34
C LEU A 18 17.98 -22.26 17.34
N ARG A 19 17.98 -23.54 16.93
CA ARG A 19 16.80 -24.41 16.97
C ARG A 19 16.48 -24.87 18.38
N ASP A 20 17.51 -25.23 19.12
CA ASP A 20 17.40 -25.84 20.45
C ASP A 20 17.31 -24.76 21.54
N GLY A 21 17.67 -23.51 21.23
CA GLY A 21 17.65 -22.37 22.16
C GLY A 21 18.74 -22.44 23.23
N GLN A 22 19.69 -23.38 23.09
CA GLN A 22 20.75 -23.65 24.05
C GLN A 22 22.11 -23.72 23.36
N GLY A 23 23.14 -23.14 23.99
CA GLY A 23 24.52 -23.13 23.50
C GLY A 23 25.03 -21.76 23.06
N GLN A 24 26.26 -21.73 22.52
CA GLN A 24 26.93 -20.51 22.06
C GLN A 24 27.04 -20.49 20.52
N LEU A 25 26.82 -19.31 19.93
CA LEU A 25 26.98 -19.10 18.50
C LEU A 25 28.46 -18.89 18.14
N PHE A 26 28.93 -19.61 17.14
CA PHE A 26 30.22 -19.35 16.52
C PHE A 26 30.12 -18.17 15.55
N LEU A 27 30.73 -17.06 15.93
CA LEU A 27 30.73 -15.81 15.17
C LEU A 27 32.03 -15.67 14.39
N SER A 28 31.93 -15.26 13.12
CA SER A 28 33.10 -14.87 12.31
C SER A 28 33.56 -13.45 12.61
N TYR A 29 32.75 -12.69 13.37
CA TYR A 29 33.01 -11.33 13.78
C TYR A 29 33.49 -11.27 15.23
N ARG A 30 34.65 -10.65 15.47
CA ARG A 30 35.20 -10.45 16.81
C ARG A 30 34.40 -9.35 17.52
N GLN A 31 33.71 -9.69 18.62
CA GLN A 31 32.95 -8.72 19.41
C GLN A 31 33.90 -7.71 20.08
N ARG A 32 33.56 -6.43 20.08
CA ARG A 32 34.18 -5.44 20.97
C ARG A 32 33.53 -5.59 22.34
N HIS A 33 34.32 -5.54 23.41
CA HIS A 33 33.90 -5.87 24.78
C HIS A 33 32.66 -5.08 25.26
N ASN A 34 32.41 -3.90 24.68
CA ASN A 34 31.33 -2.98 25.06
C ASN A 34 30.07 -3.05 24.15
N GLN A 35 29.96 -4.02 23.23
CA GLN A 35 28.82 -4.17 22.33
C GLN A 35 28.38 -5.64 22.20
N ARG A 36 27.77 -6.19 23.25
CA ARG A 36 27.08 -7.48 23.18
C ARG A 36 25.75 -7.31 22.46
N LEU A 37 25.65 -7.81 21.23
CA LEU A 37 24.40 -7.86 20.47
C LEU A 37 23.63 -9.14 20.83
N ALA A 38 22.31 -9.10 20.71
CA ALA A 38 21.48 -10.28 20.91
C ALA A 38 21.70 -11.32 19.80
N ALA A 39 21.44 -12.59 20.09
CA ALA A 39 21.67 -13.70 19.15
C ALA A 39 20.92 -13.53 17.81
N ASP A 40 19.73 -12.92 17.83
CA ASP A 40 18.88 -12.65 16.67
C ASP A 40 19.39 -11.51 15.77
N GLU A 41 20.32 -10.69 16.27
CA GLU A 41 20.98 -9.63 15.51
C GLU A 41 22.13 -10.14 14.63
N TYR A 42 22.57 -11.38 14.83
CA TYR A 42 23.56 -12.06 13.99
C TYR A 42 22.88 -12.88 12.89
N GLY A 43 23.58 -13.07 11.77
CA GLY A 43 23.13 -13.98 10.72
C GLY A 43 24.27 -14.38 9.77
N PRO A 44 24.11 -15.52 9.06
CA PRO A 44 25.09 -16.00 8.10
C PRO A 44 25.09 -15.11 6.86
N TYR A 45 26.27 -14.79 6.33
CA TYR A 45 26.37 -14.14 5.04
C TYR A 45 26.09 -15.15 3.90
N PRO A 46 25.24 -14.84 2.90
CA PRO A 46 24.71 -15.83 1.98
C PRO A 46 25.74 -16.65 1.18
N TYR A 47 26.89 -16.05 0.85
CA TYR A 47 27.88 -16.71 -0.02
C TYR A 47 29.00 -17.42 0.74
N CYS A 48 29.32 -16.98 1.96
CA CYS A 48 30.43 -17.51 2.74
C CYS A 48 30.01 -18.20 4.04
N TYR A 49 28.74 -18.11 4.43
CA TYR A 49 28.14 -18.66 5.66
C TYR A 49 28.74 -18.17 6.99
N GLY A 50 29.68 -17.21 6.96
CA GLY A 50 30.21 -16.60 8.16
C GLY A 50 29.16 -15.76 8.89
N TYR A 51 29.15 -15.80 10.23
CA TYR A 51 28.16 -15.10 11.05
C TYR A 51 28.65 -13.70 11.41
N TYR A 52 27.87 -12.68 11.02
CA TYR A 52 28.15 -11.26 11.27
C TYR A 52 26.89 -10.57 11.78
N PRO A 53 27.01 -9.40 12.43
CA PRO A 53 25.85 -8.56 12.72
C PRO A 53 25.11 -8.20 11.43
N LYS A 54 23.79 -8.42 11.38
CA LYS A 54 22.94 -8.15 10.20
C LYS A 54 23.09 -6.72 9.70
N LYS A 55 23.34 -5.77 10.60
CA LYS A 55 23.55 -4.34 10.31
C LYS A 55 24.78 -4.07 9.43
N ILE A 56 25.81 -4.93 9.46
CA ILE A 56 27.08 -4.72 8.76
C ILE A 56 27.36 -5.73 7.64
N LEU A 57 26.40 -6.61 7.31
CA LEU A 57 26.54 -7.58 6.20
C LEU A 57 26.91 -6.92 4.87
N TRP A 58 26.40 -5.71 4.62
CA TRP A 58 26.75 -4.93 3.43
C TRP A 58 28.24 -4.53 3.38
N ARG A 59 28.89 -4.29 4.52
CA ARG A 59 30.33 -4.02 4.59
C ARG A 59 31.13 -5.28 4.30
N HIS A 60 30.65 -6.44 4.77
CA HIS A 60 31.27 -7.72 4.45
C HIS A 60 31.13 -8.06 2.95
N ASN A 61 29.99 -7.73 2.33
CA ASN A 61 29.78 -7.92 0.89
C ASN A 61 30.86 -7.27 0.02
N GLN A 62 31.42 -6.13 0.45
CA GLN A 62 32.48 -5.43 -0.29
C GLN A 62 33.86 -6.10 -0.17
N LYS A 63 34.04 -7.01 0.78
CA LYS A 63 35.35 -7.63 1.10
C LYS A 63 35.35 -9.16 0.94
N CYS A 64 34.19 -9.76 0.71
CA CYS A 64 34.05 -11.20 0.70
C CYS A 64 34.62 -11.79 -0.58
N LYS A 65 35.53 -12.77 -0.46
CA LYS A 65 36.16 -13.47 -1.59
C LYS A 65 35.20 -14.40 -2.36
N PHE A 66 33.96 -14.56 -1.87
CA PHE A 66 32.96 -15.48 -2.42
C PHE A 66 31.76 -14.75 -3.07
N THR A 67 31.84 -13.43 -3.23
CA THR A 67 30.77 -12.62 -3.83
C THR A 67 31.10 -12.22 -5.27
N ASN A 68 30.09 -12.24 -6.14
CA ASN A 68 30.19 -11.75 -7.52
C ASN A 68 29.27 -10.55 -7.78
N ALA A 69 28.64 -9.94 -6.76
CA ALA A 69 27.60 -8.92 -6.97
C ALA A 69 27.49 -7.84 -5.87
N ALA A 70 26.99 -6.66 -6.29
CA ALA A 70 26.57 -5.59 -5.40
C ALA A 70 25.24 -5.94 -4.70
N GLY A 71 25.29 -6.20 -3.40
CA GLY A 71 24.10 -6.48 -2.58
C GLY A 71 23.69 -5.25 -1.75
N SER A 72 22.43 -4.83 -1.84
CA SER A 72 21.91 -3.77 -0.96
C SER A 72 21.78 -4.27 0.49
N ARG A 73 21.94 -3.36 1.47
CA ARG A 73 21.87 -3.69 2.91
C ARG A 73 20.60 -4.46 3.30
N LYS A 74 19.44 -4.07 2.74
CA LYS A 74 18.15 -4.71 3.03
C LYS A 74 18.08 -6.13 2.45
N ARG A 75 18.56 -6.31 1.22
CA ARG A 75 18.57 -7.62 0.54
C ARG A 75 19.44 -8.62 1.27
N LEU A 76 20.66 -8.23 1.64
CA LEU A 76 21.60 -9.11 2.33
C LEU A 76 21.11 -9.54 3.72
N ALA A 77 20.44 -8.65 4.46
CA ALA A 77 19.85 -8.98 5.74
C ALA A 77 18.68 -9.98 5.61
N LEU A 78 17.89 -9.88 4.53
CA LEU A 78 16.82 -10.82 4.21
C LEU A 78 17.39 -12.19 3.83
N GLU A 79 18.31 -12.25 2.86
CA GLU A 79 18.95 -13.50 2.43
C GLU A 79 19.66 -14.21 3.60
N SER A 80 20.30 -13.44 4.49
CA SER A 80 20.90 -13.96 5.72
C SER A 80 19.88 -14.60 6.66
N SER A 81 18.70 -13.99 6.80
CA SER A 81 17.65 -14.48 7.71
C SER A 81 16.97 -15.74 7.16
N LEU A 82 16.79 -15.84 5.84
CA LEU A 82 16.25 -17.03 5.17
C LEU A 82 17.13 -18.29 5.33
N LEU A 83 18.42 -18.13 5.63
CA LEU A 83 19.34 -19.24 5.87
C LEU A 83 19.31 -19.75 7.32
N LEU A 84 18.69 -19.01 8.25
CA LEU A 84 18.56 -19.44 9.64
C LEU A 84 17.50 -20.54 9.78
N PRO A 85 17.59 -21.40 10.82
CA PRO A 85 16.61 -22.45 11.04
C PRO A 85 15.19 -21.89 11.05
N LYS A 86 14.28 -22.69 10.49
CA LYS A 86 12.85 -22.48 10.55
C LYS A 86 12.46 -22.26 12.02
N SER A 87 12.00 -21.05 12.40
CA SER A 87 11.13 -20.93 13.58
C SER A 87 10.01 -21.94 13.37
N LYS A 88 9.65 -22.69 14.42
CA LYS A 88 8.80 -23.90 14.31
C LYS A 88 7.47 -23.68 13.57
N GLU A 89 7.04 -22.45 13.34
CA GLU A 89 5.78 -22.14 12.67
C GLU A 89 5.98 -21.06 11.58
N GLY A 90 5.36 -21.30 10.41
CA GLY A 90 5.18 -20.31 9.34
C GLY A 90 5.69 -20.73 7.96
N SER A 91 4.95 -20.32 6.91
CA SER A 91 5.37 -20.48 5.51
C SER A 91 6.58 -19.61 5.17
N THR A 92 7.27 -19.97 4.08
CA THR A 92 8.38 -19.17 3.52
C THR A 92 7.95 -17.73 3.22
N ILE A 93 6.69 -17.55 2.80
CA ILE A 93 6.09 -16.23 2.52
C ILE A 93 5.97 -15.41 3.80
N LEU A 94 5.41 -15.98 4.87
CA LEU A 94 5.26 -15.27 6.15
C LEU A 94 6.62 -14.82 6.70
N ARG A 95 7.67 -15.65 6.60
CA ARG A 95 9.02 -15.24 7.00
C ARG A 95 9.54 -14.06 6.20
N ARG A 96 9.40 -14.09 4.87
CA ARG A 96 9.78 -12.95 4.01
C ARG A 96 9.04 -11.66 4.43
N VAL A 97 7.76 -11.77 4.78
CA VAL A 97 6.94 -10.65 5.28
C VAL A 97 7.46 -10.12 6.62
N ILE A 98 7.79 -11.00 7.56
CA ILE A 98 8.27 -10.64 8.90
C ILE A 98 9.69 -10.08 8.89
N GLU A 99 10.60 -10.69 8.12
CA GLU A 99 12.00 -10.28 8.03
C GLU A 99 12.17 -8.92 7.31
N SER A 100 11.23 -8.59 6.42
CA SER A 100 11.19 -7.27 5.79
C SER A 100 10.62 -6.16 6.69
N MET A 101 10.10 -6.47 7.88
CA MET A 101 9.66 -5.45 8.84
C MET A 101 10.85 -4.68 9.42
N ARG A 102 10.60 -3.44 9.83
CA ARG A 102 11.57 -2.67 10.63
C ARG A 102 11.85 -3.41 11.93
N ASN A 103 13.13 -3.60 12.27
CA ASN A 103 13.53 -4.22 13.54
C ASN A 103 13.32 -3.24 14.70
N ASP A 104 12.10 -3.22 15.21
CA ASP A 104 11.66 -2.46 16.38
C ASP A 104 10.93 -3.34 17.38
N GLU A 105 10.59 -2.80 18.54
CA GLU A 105 9.87 -3.51 19.60
C GLU A 105 8.59 -4.20 19.10
N ILE A 106 7.80 -3.51 18.26
CA ILE A 106 6.59 -4.08 17.66
C ILE A 106 6.90 -5.31 16.82
N SER A 107 7.98 -5.28 16.03
CA SER A 107 8.40 -6.45 15.25
C SER A 107 8.83 -7.62 16.13
N ARG A 108 9.39 -7.38 17.33
CA ARG A 108 9.73 -8.44 18.28
C ARG A 108 8.47 -9.06 18.89
N ILE A 109 7.51 -8.23 19.31
CA ILE A 109 6.20 -8.69 19.82
C ILE A 109 5.50 -9.57 18.79
N VAL A 110 5.46 -9.13 17.53
CA VAL A 110 4.86 -9.90 16.42
C VAL A 110 5.58 -11.24 16.21
N LYS A 111 6.91 -11.29 16.35
CA LYS A 111 7.70 -12.53 16.18
C LYS A 111 7.58 -13.50 17.34
N SER A 112 7.32 -13.01 18.56
CA SER A 112 7.18 -13.84 19.76
C SER A 112 5.79 -14.45 19.92
N ASP A 113 4.76 -13.87 19.29
CA ASP A 113 3.37 -14.22 19.55
C ASP A 113 2.80 -15.21 18.52
N ILE A 114 2.51 -16.43 18.99
CA ILE A 114 2.00 -17.54 18.18
C ILE A 114 0.67 -17.18 17.49
N THR A 115 -0.25 -16.50 18.18
CA THR A 115 -1.56 -16.14 17.62
C THR A 115 -1.43 -15.09 16.52
N ILE A 116 -0.56 -14.09 16.70
CA ILE A 116 -0.26 -13.10 15.66
C ILE A 116 0.41 -13.76 14.45
N LEU A 117 1.33 -14.70 14.65
CA LEU A 117 1.95 -15.46 13.57
C LEU A 117 0.92 -16.30 12.80
N ALA A 118 0.03 -17.01 13.49
CA ALA A 118 -1.06 -17.77 12.88
C ALA A 118 -2.03 -16.87 12.08
N PHE A 119 -2.31 -15.66 12.59
CA PHE A 119 -3.07 -14.66 11.85
C PHE A 119 -2.34 -14.19 10.58
N GLY A 120 -1.03 -13.95 10.67
CA GLY A 120 -0.18 -13.63 9.52
C GLY A 120 -0.17 -14.73 8.47
N GLU A 121 -0.14 -15.99 8.91
CA GLU A 121 -0.17 -17.15 8.03
C GLU A 121 -1.48 -17.19 7.23
N LYS A 122 -2.65 -17.07 7.88
CA LYS A 122 -3.95 -17.01 7.19
C LYS A 122 -4.04 -15.85 6.19
N LEU A 123 -3.41 -14.71 6.48
CA LEU A 123 -3.34 -13.59 5.53
C LEU A 123 -2.42 -13.90 4.34
N CYS A 124 -1.29 -14.57 4.58
CA CYS A 124 -0.36 -15.00 3.53
C CYS A 124 -0.99 -16.04 2.62
N THR A 125 -1.78 -17.00 3.13
CA THR A 125 -2.51 -17.96 2.30
C THR A 125 -3.48 -17.26 1.35
N LYS A 126 -4.17 -16.21 1.81
CA LYS A 126 -5.16 -15.50 0.98
C LYS A 126 -4.55 -14.52 -0.02
N ARG A 127 -3.42 -13.90 0.32
CA ARG A 127 -2.91 -12.71 -0.40
C ARG A 127 -1.40 -12.62 -0.53
N GLY A 128 -0.65 -13.58 0.02
CA GLY A 128 0.82 -13.49 0.17
C GLY A 128 1.59 -13.59 -1.15
N HIS A 129 0.97 -14.12 -2.20
CA HIS A 129 1.56 -14.24 -3.54
C HIS A 129 1.80 -12.88 -4.21
N ASP A 130 1.02 -11.84 -3.87
CA ASP A 130 1.22 -10.48 -4.38
C ASP A 130 2.16 -9.70 -3.43
N GLU A 131 3.33 -9.30 -3.94
CA GLU A 131 4.35 -8.55 -3.18
C GLU A 131 3.81 -7.24 -2.59
N GLU A 132 2.82 -6.62 -3.22
CA GLU A 132 2.19 -5.42 -2.67
C GLU A 132 1.26 -5.73 -1.50
N GLN A 133 0.53 -6.85 -1.56
CA GLN A 133 -0.28 -7.28 -0.42
C GLN A 133 0.59 -7.65 0.78
N GLN A 134 1.86 -8.01 0.58
CA GLN A 134 2.78 -8.19 1.70
C GLN A 134 2.95 -6.92 2.54
N ASN A 135 2.89 -5.71 1.95
CA ASN A 135 2.85 -4.46 2.72
C ASN A 135 1.60 -4.37 3.59
N TYR A 136 0.45 -4.73 3.03
CA TYR A 136 -0.82 -4.76 3.77
C TYR A 136 -0.76 -5.77 4.93
N ILE A 137 -0.19 -6.96 4.71
CA ILE A 137 -0.01 -7.98 5.76
C ILE A 137 0.93 -7.45 6.85
N ARG A 138 2.06 -6.83 6.49
CA ARG A 138 2.97 -6.19 7.46
C ARG A 138 2.25 -5.15 8.31
N GLN A 139 1.45 -4.29 7.68
CA GLN A 139 0.70 -3.27 8.40
C GLN A 139 -0.30 -3.91 9.39
N LYS A 140 -1.02 -4.95 8.96
CA LYS A 140 -1.99 -5.66 9.80
C LYS A 140 -1.35 -6.33 11.01
N LEU A 141 -0.23 -7.01 10.81
CA LEU A 141 0.52 -7.63 11.93
C LEU A 141 1.03 -6.58 12.92
N ARG A 142 1.50 -5.43 12.42
CA ARG A 142 1.95 -4.33 13.27
C ARG A 142 0.80 -3.61 13.98
N GLU A 143 -0.41 -3.55 13.41
CA GLU A 143 -1.60 -3.06 14.11
C GLU A 143 -1.90 -3.92 15.35
N VAL A 144 -1.87 -5.25 15.21
CA VAL A 144 -2.08 -6.18 16.35
C VAL A 144 -0.91 -6.12 17.34
N GLY A 145 0.34 -6.04 16.85
CA GLY A 145 1.50 -5.90 17.73
C GLY A 145 1.50 -4.63 18.57
N ARG A 146 0.98 -3.51 18.04
CA ARG A 146 0.78 -2.26 18.82
C ARG A 146 -0.28 -2.42 19.88
N LEU A 147 -1.38 -3.11 19.54
CA LEU A 147 -2.42 -3.41 20.52
C LEU A 147 -1.88 -4.29 21.65
N LEU A 148 -1.18 -5.37 21.32
CA LEU A 148 -0.61 -6.26 22.33
C LEU A 148 0.41 -5.54 23.22
N LYS A 149 1.19 -4.60 22.67
CA LYS A 149 2.08 -3.74 23.46
C LYS A 149 1.31 -2.92 24.51
N ASP A 150 0.21 -2.29 24.10
CA ASP A 150 -0.62 -1.48 25.00
C ASP A 150 -1.25 -2.36 26.09
N MET A 151 -1.79 -3.52 25.71
CA MET A 151 -2.37 -4.50 26.63
C MET A 151 -1.35 -5.03 27.65
N ARG A 152 -0.11 -5.29 27.23
CA ARG A 152 0.99 -5.66 28.15
C ARG A 152 1.32 -4.56 29.13
N SER A 153 1.34 -3.30 28.66
CA SER A 153 1.62 -2.13 29.50
C SER A 153 0.52 -1.90 30.53
N CYS A 154 -0.75 -1.96 30.12
CA CYS A 154 -1.90 -1.76 30.98
C CYS A 154 -2.11 -2.90 32.00
N SER A 155 -1.63 -4.12 31.72
CA SER A 155 -1.73 -5.26 32.63
C SER A 155 -0.51 -5.48 33.51
N GLY A 156 0.56 -4.71 33.32
CA GLY A 156 1.83 -4.86 34.04
C GLY A 156 2.62 -6.14 33.71
N ASN A 157 2.20 -6.93 32.71
CA ASN A 157 2.86 -8.19 32.36
C ASN A 157 3.30 -8.20 30.89
N VAL A 158 4.62 -8.11 30.69
CA VAL A 158 5.26 -7.98 29.37
C VAL A 158 5.29 -9.29 28.57
N GLU A 159 5.14 -10.43 29.24
CA GLU A 159 5.26 -11.77 28.63
C GLU A 159 3.91 -12.36 28.18
N LYS A 160 2.78 -11.73 28.52
CA LYS A 160 1.47 -12.24 28.10
C LYS A 160 1.34 -12.27 26.58
N SER A 161 0.94 -13.42 26.04
CA SER A 161 0.57 -13.59 24.63
C SER A 161 -0.79 -12.95 24.35
N LEU A 162 -1.12 -12.76 23.08
CA LEU A 162 -2.44 -12.32 22.64
C LEU A 162 -3.51 -13.32 23.10
N GLU A 163 -3.25 -14.63 23.00
CA GLU A 163 -4.14 -15.69 23.49
C GLU A 163 -4.50 -15.51 24.97
N ASN A 164 -3.55 -15.12 25.82
CA ASN A 164 -3.78 -14.91 27.25
C ASN A 164 -4.70 -13.72 27.58
N PHE A 165 -4.94 -12.83 26.62
CA PHE A 165 -5.90 -11.74 26.76
C PHE A 165 -7.24 -12.02 26.08
N MET A 166 -7.37 -13.10 25.30
CA MET A 166 -8.59 -13.43 24.56
C MET A 166 -9.59 -14.19 25.44
N TYR A 167 -9.96 -13.58 26.56
CA TYR A 167 -10.98 -14.09 27.49
C TYR A 167 -12.16 -13.12 27.62
N PRO A 168 -13.38 -13.62 27.87
CA PRO A 168 -14.57 -12.78 28.07
C PRO A 168 -14.36 -11.66 29.11
N ASP A 169 -13.75 -11.99 30.26
CA ASP A 169 -13.50 -11.04 31.35
C ASP A 169 -12.55 -9.90 30.95
N ALA A 170 -11.68 -10.16 29.97
CA ALA A 170 -10.75 -9.17 29.44
C ALA A 170 -11.40 -8.25 28.38
N PHE A 171 -12.69 -8.40 28.05
CA PHE A 171 -13.35 -7.60 27.01
C PHE A 171 -13.23 -6.09 27.26
N LYS A 172 -13.58 -5.62 28.46
CA LYS A 172 -13.45 -4.19 28.84
C LYS A 172 -12.01 -3.70 28.78
N PHE A 173 -11.07 -4.58 29.09
CA PHE A 173 -9.65 -4.27 29.01
C PHE A 173 -9.16 -4.15 27.55
N ILE A 174 -9.66 -5.01 26.66
CA ILE A 174 -9.39 -4.96 25.22
C ILE A 174 -9.98 -3.68 24.60
N THR A 175 -11.22 -3.32 24.95
CA THR A 175 -11.85 -2.09 24.44
C THR A 175 -11.09 -0.85 24.89
N GLN A 176 -10.63 -0.80 26.14
CA GLN A 176 -9.79 0.30 26.63
C GLN A 176 -8.44 0.37 25.90
N SER A 177 -7.78 -0.76 25.70
CA SER A 177 -6.50 -0.79 24.96
C SER A 177 -6.68 -0.37 23.50
N CYS A 178 -7.79 -0.74 22.86
CA CYS A 178 -8.17 -0.29 21.54
C CYS A 178 -8.36 1.24 21.50
N LYS A 179 -9.05 1.80 22.51
CA LYS A 179 -9.25 3.24 22.69
C LYS A 179 -7.93 3.99 22.80
N ASN A 180 -7.01 3.52 23.64
CA ASN A 180 -5.69 4.11 23.81
C ASN A 180 -4.89 4.12 22.49
N VAL A 181 -4.82 2.97 21.81
CA VAL A 181 -4.05 2.82 20.56
C VAL A 181 -4.62 3.64 19.41
N ALA A 182 -5.94 3.85 19.39
CA ALA A 182 -6.60 4.69 18.40
C ALA A 182 -6.61 6.18 18.78
N GLY A 183 -6.10 6.55 19.96
CA GLY A 183 -6.05 7.91 20.47
C GLY A 183 -7.43 8.47 20.79
N PHE A 184 -8.23 7.73 21.57
CA PHE A 184 -9.53 8.17 22.05
C PHE A 184 -9.39 9.27 23.10
N ASP A 185 -10.15 10.34 22.93
CA ASP A 185 -10.30 11.41 23.92
C ASP A 185 -11.66 11.27 24.61
N GLY A 186 -11.63 11.03 25.93
CA GLY A 186 -12.84 10.86 26.75
C GLY A 186 -13.66 12.13 26.92
N ASN A 187 -13.08 13.31 26.74
CA ASN A 187 -13.80 14.57 26.88
C ASN A 187 -14.65 14.87 25.64
N THR A 188 -14.07 14.64 24.46
CA THR A 188 -14.75 14.90 23.17
C THR A 188 -15.44 13.67 22.61
N ASN A 189 -15.19 12.48 23.17
CA ASN A 189 -15.63 11.19 22.63
C ASN A 189 -15.25 11.00 21.15
N THR A 190 -14.05 11.45 20.79
CA THR A 190 -13.48 11.36 19.43
C THR A 190 -12.19 10.56 19.41
N TYR A 191 -11.80 10.09 18.22
CA TYR A 191 -10.55 9.36 18.00
C TYR A 191 -9.58 10.15 17.12
N ALA A 192 -8.29 10.11 17.45
CA ALA A 192 -7.25 10.60 16.55
C ALA A 192 -7.14 9.75 15.27
N THR A 193 -7.26 8.42 15.39
CA THR A 193 -7.25 7.50 14.25
C THR A 193 -8.47 6.55 14.28
N PRO A 194 -9.68 7.04 13.96
CA PRO A 194 -10.91 6.24 14.07
C PRO A 194 -10.91 5.01 13.15
N SER A 195 -10.26 5.11 11.99
CA SER A 195 -10.07 3.96 11.08
C SER A 195 -9.30 2.80 11.70
N LEU A 196 -8.40 3.08 12.65
CA LEU A 196 -7.62 2.04 13.34
C LEU A 196 -8.50 1.28 14.33
N ALA A 197 -9.36 1.99 15.09
CA ALA A 197 -10.30 1.37 16.03
C ALA A 197 -11.22 0.34 15.33
N LEU A 198 -11.82 0.72 14.20
CA LEU A 198 -12.65 -0.18 13.38
C LEU A 198 -11.85 -1.38 12.84
N LYS A 199 -10.61 -1.14 12.42
CA LYS A 199 -9.72 -2.20 11.92
C LYS A 199 -9.29 -3.18 13.01
N ILE A 200 -9.10 -2.72 14.24
CA ILE A 200 -8.70 -3.58 15.36
C ILE A 200 -9.80 -4.59 15.65
N GLY A 201 -11.07 -4.16 15.81
CA GLY A 201 -12.18 -5.08 16.09
C GLY A 201 -12.31 -6.20 15.04
N THR A 202 -12.31 -5.83 13.76
CA THR A 202 -12.36 -6.82 12.66
C THR A 202 -11.13 -7.74 12.59
N THR A 203 -9.99 -7.30 13.11
CA THR A 203 -8.76 -8.10 13.15
C THR A 203 -8.77 -9.05 14.34
N LEU A 204 -9.24 -8.60 15.51
CA LEU A 204 -9.40 -9.43 16.70
C LEU A 204 -10.42 -10.53 16.50
N GLN A 205 -11.58 -10.25 15.89
CA GLN A 205 -12.54 -11.30 15.52
C GLN A 205 -11.92 -12.39 14.64
N LYS A 206 -10.97 -12.04 13.75
CA LYS A 206 -10.25 -13.06 12.97
C LYS A 206 -9.27 -13.86 13.81
N CYS A 207 -8.64 -13.24 14.81
CA CYS A 207 -7.78 -13.92 15.77
C CYS A 207 -8.59 -14.88 16.65
N LEU A 208 -9.79 -14.47 17.10
CA LEU A 208 -10.72 -15.33 17.83
C LEU A 208 -11.12 -16.55 17.01
N LYS A 209 -11.49 -16.36 15.74
CA LYS A 209 -11.77 -17.48 14.82
C LYS A 209 -10.58 -18.43 14.62
N ILE A 210 -9.34 -17.95 14.76
CA ILE A 210 -8.16 -18.82 14.75
C ILE A 210 -8.06 -19.62 16.04
N LEU A 211 -8.31 -19.01 17.19
CA LEU A 211 -8.30 -19.69 18.48
C LEU A 211 -9.43 -20.74 18.59
N ILE A 212 -10.62 -20.44 18.07
CA ILE A 212 -11.73 -21.41 17.97
C ILE A 212 -11.30 -22.61 17.12
N SER A 213 -10.75 -22.37 15.92
CA SER A 213 -10.21 -23.43 15.05
C SER A 213 -9.16 -24.28 15.77
N LYS A 214 -8.22 -23.63 16.47
CA LYS A 214 -7.18 -24.30 17.26
C LYS A 214 -7.77 -25.14 18.39
N GLY A 215 -8.78 -24.63 19.10
CA GLY A 215 -9.49 -25.36 20.16
C GLY A 215 -10.16 -26.62 19.62
N ILE A 216 -10.83 -26.53 18.47
CA ILE A 216 -11.45 -27.68 17.80
C ILE A 216 -10.40 -28.70 17.36
N GLU A 217 -9.35 -28.25 16.67
CA GLU A 217 -8.27 -29.12 16.16
C GLU A 217 -7.50 -29.85 17.27
N THR A 218 -7.35 -29.22 18.44
CA THR A 218 -6.65 -29.79 19.60
C THR A 218 -7.58 -30.44 20.63
N ASN A 219 -8.89 -30.50 20.35
CA ASN A 219 -9.94 -30.96 21.26
C ASN A 219 -9.93 -30.25 22.64
N ASN A 220 -9.48 -29.00 22.66
CA ASN A 220 -9.49 -28.14 23.85
C ASN A 220 -10.80 -27.32 23.89
N ARG A 221 -11.81 -27.90 24.55
CA ARG A 221 -13.14 -27.30 24.69
C ARG A 221 -13.11 -25.98 25.47
N ASP A 222 -12.26 -25.85 26.48
CA ASP A 222 -12.17 -24.65 27.29
C ASP A 222 -11.63 -23.45 26.48
N LEU A 223 -10.60 -23.66 25.66
CA LEU A 223 -10.13 -22.61 24.74
C LEU A 223 -11.21 -22.23 23.72
N GLN A 224 -11.91 -23.22 23.17
CA GLN A 224 -12.98 -23.02 22.20
C GLN A 224 -14.11 -22.16 22.80
N THR A 225 -14.71 -22.59 23.91
CA THR A 225 -15.85 -21.91 24.54
C THR A 225 -15.50 -20.47 24.91
N ARG A 226 -14.32 -20.25 25.53
CA ARG A 226 -13.89 -18.90 25.91
C ARG A 226 -13.72 -17.97 24.70
N ALA A 227 -13.17 -18.47 23.60
CA ALA A 227 -13.01 -17.68 22.38
C ALA A 227 -14.35 -17.42 21.67
N GLU A 228 -15.29 -18.36 21.70
CA GLU A 228 -16.66 -18.19 21.18
C GLU A 228 -17.43 -17.14 21.98
N ASP A 229 -17.38 -17.21 23.31
CA ASP A 229 -18.09 -16.26 24.19
C ASP A 229 -17.51 -14.84 24.06
N LEU A 230 -16.19 -14.71 23.98
CA LEU A 230 -15.58 -13.41 23.67
C LEU A 230 -15.99 -12.93 22.27
N SER A 231 -16.06 -13.81 21.27
CA SER A 231 -16.52 -13.43 19.93
C SER A 231 -17.96 -12.90 19.94
N LYS A 232 -18.86 -13.50 20.73
CA LYS A 232 -20.23 -12.99 20.93
C LYS A 232 -20.23 -11.62 21.61
N LEU A 233 -19.39 -11.39 22.63
CA LEU A 233 -19.26 -10.06 23.26
C LEU A 233 -18.82 -9.00 22.26
N PHE A 234 -17.91 -9.34 21.33
CA PHE A 234 -17.54 -8.44 20.22
C PHE A 234 -18.71 -8.15 19.28
N GLU A 235 -19.61 -9.09 19.04
CA GLU A 235 -20.77 -8.87 18.17
C GLU A 235 -21.84 -8.00 18.85
N ILE A 236 -22.04 -8.16 20.16
CA ILE A 236 -23.06 -7.44 20.92
C ILE A 236 -22.58 -6.02 21.27
N ASN A 237 -21.39 -5.88 21.88
CA ASN A 237 -21.02 -4.64 22.58
C ASN A 237 -20.01 -3.76 21.81
N TRP A 238 -19.26 -4.31 20.84
CA TRP A 238 -18.19 -3.55 20.17
C TRP A 238 -18.70 -2.36 19.36
N THR A 239 -19.93 -2.44 18.88
CA THR A 239 -20.56 -1.34 18.15
C THR A 239 -20.73 -0.12 19.05
N ASP A 240 -21.27 -0.33 20.24
CA ASP A 240 -21.58 0.73 21.18
C ASP A 240 -20.31 1.27 21.86
N ASP A 241 -19.40 0.39 22.25
CA ASP A 241 -18.21 0.76 23.00
C ASP A 241 -17.13 1.47 22.17
N VAL A 242 -17.07 1.20 20.86
CA VAL A 242 -15.95 1.62 20.00
C VAL A 242 -16.43 2.14 18.64
N SER A 243 -17.26 1.36 17.93
CA SER A 243 -17.49 1.63 16.50
C SER A 243 -18.37 2.85 16.26
N SER A 244 -19.36 3.10 17.12
CA SER A 244 -20.27 4.24 17.06
C SER A 244 -19.49 5.57 17.10
N ASN A 245 -18.64 5.76 18.12
CA ASN A 245 -17.79 6.93 18.28
C ASN A 245 -16.76 7.06 17.14
N ALA A 246 -16.19 5.95 16.68
CA ALA A 246 -15.24 5.95 15.56
C ALA A 246 -15.91 6.36 14.23
N LEU A 247 -17.12 5.85 13.96
CA LEU A 247 -17.90 6.20 12.77
C LEU A 247 -18.38 7.65 12.82
N ARG A 248 -18.83 8.12 13.99
CA ARG A 248 -19.20 9.53 14.20
C ARG A 248 -18.01 10.45 13.95
N THR A 249 -16.86 10.16 14.56
CA THR A 249 -15.62 10.93 14.35
C THR A 249 -15.24 10.97 12.86
N LEU A 250 -15.34 9.84 12.15
CA LEU A 250 -15.11 9.79 10.70
C LEU A 250 -16.10 10.65 9.92
N HIS A 251 -17.37 10.62 10.31
CA HIS A 251 -18.43 11.38 9.65
C HIS A 251 -18.25 12.88 9.87
N GLU A 252 -17.99 13.32 11.10
CA GLU A 252 -17.71 14.72 11.45
C GLU A 252 -16.45 15.23 10.73
N ALA A 253 -15.36 14.46 10.75
CA ALA A 253 -14.14 14.79 10.01
C ALA A 253 -14.41 14.88 8.49
N LYS A 254 -15.26 14.01 7.95
CA LYS A 254 -15.67 14.05 6.54
C LYS A 254 -16.50 15.30 6.24
N GLN A 255 -17.46 15.66 7.09
CA GLN A 255 -18.28 16.87 6.92
C GLN A 255 -17.44 18.14 7.02
N ASN A 256 -16.55 18.23 8.02
CA ASN A 256 -15.68 19.39 8.21
C ASN A 256 -14.69 19.55 7.04
N SER A 257 -14.20 18.45 6.47
CA SER A 257 -13.31 18.48 5.29
C SER A 257 -14.06 18.69 3.96
N GLN A 258 -15.40 18.67 3.95
CA GLN A 258 -16.20 18.82 2.72
C GLN A 258 -16.22 20.26 2.19
N LYS A 259 -15.91 21.27 3.02
CA LYS A 259 -15.91 22.70 2.65
C LYS A 259 -14.76 23.14 1.72
N GLY A 260 -13.79 22.27 1.38
CA GLY A 260 -12.62 22.61 0.54
C GLY A 260 -12.22 21.52 -0.47
N LEU A 261 -13.21 20.84 -1.04
CA LEU A 261 -13.03 19.49 -1.60
C LEU A 261 -12.40 19.43 -3.00
N LEU A 262 -12.66 20.45 -3.83
CA LEU A 262 -12.35 20.38 -5.25
C LEU A 262 -11.07 21.18 -5.56
N PRO A 263 -10.17 20.61 -6.39
CA PRO A 263 -9.09 21.35 -7.02
C PRO A 263 -9.63 22.62 -7.69
N LEU A 264 -8.90 23.72 -7.60
CA LEU A 264 -9.20 24.91 -8.39
C LEU A 264 -8.94 24.60 -9.86
N ALA A 265 -9.80 25.10 -10.75
CA ALA A 265 -9.60 24.95 -12.19
C ALA A 265 -8.24 25.53 -12.62
N ASN A 266 -7.86 26.66 -12.00
CA ASN A 266 -6.57 27.30 -12.20
C ASN A 266 -5.40 26.39 -11.77
N ASP A 267 -5.44 25.80 -10.58
CA ASP A 267 -4.40 24.88 -10.10
C ASP A 267 -4.23 23.66 -11.02
N VAL A 268 -5.33 23.12 -11.55
CA VAL A 268 -5.29 22.01 -12.51
C VAL A 268 -4.64 22.44 -13.83
N LYS A 269 -4.92 23.66 -14.30
CA LYS A 269 -4.31 24.25 -15.49
C LYS A 269 -2.81 24.47 -15.29
N VAL A 270 -2.42 25.15 -14.21
CA VAL A 270 -1.01 25.40 -13.84
C VAL A 270 -0.23 24.09 -13.76
N MET A 271 -0.78 23.07 -13.09
CA MET A 271 -0.15 21.76 -13.00
C MET A 271 -0.01 21.09 -14.38
N SER A 272 -1.01 21.22 -15.25
CA SER A 272 -0.97 20.65 -16.61
C SER A 272 0.08 21.34 -17.49
N GLU A 273 0.21 22.66 -17.39
CA GLU A 273 1.20 23.45 -18.13
C GLU A 273 2.63 23.14 -17.64
N TYR A 274 2.83 23.10 -16.32
CA TYR A 274 4.09 22.69 -15.71
C TYR A 274 4.52 21.30 -16.17
N LEU A 275 3.61 20.31 -16.11
CA LEU A 275 3.89 18.95 -16.56
C LEU A 275 4.26 18.88 -18.04
N ARG A 276 3.62 19.69 -18.90
CA ARG A 276 3.93 19.74 -20.33
C ARG A 276 5.34 20.28 -20.57
N HIS A 277 5.68 21.40 -19.93
CA HIS A 277 7.00 22.02 -20.07
C HIS A 277 8.13 21.13 -19.54
N GLU A 278 7.96 20.53 -18.36
CA GLU A 278 8.94 19.59 -17.81
C GLU A 278 9.09 18.34 -18.68
N ALA A 279 7.98 17.81 -19.23
CA ALA A 279 8.04 16.66 -20.12
C ALA A 279 8.87 16.95 -21.38
N GLU A 280 8.66 18.11 -22.02
CA GLU A 280 9.43 18.55 -23.18
C GLU A 280 10.93 18.69 -22.83
N THR A 281 11.24 19.31 -21.70
CA THR A 281 12.63 19.52 -21.23
C THR A 281 13.37 18.19 -21.02
N HIS A 282 12.77 17.25 -20.29
CA HIS A 282 13.40 15.96 -20.03
C HIS A 282 13.43 15.06 -21.28
N ALA A 283 12.42 15.14 -22.16
CA ALA A 283 12.43 14.42 -23.43
C ALA A 283 13.56 14.91 -24.37
N ASN A 284 13.75 16.22 -24.48
CA ASN A 284 14.84 16.82 -25.26
C ASN A 284 16.21 16.43 -24.67
N THR A 285 16.34 16.38 -23.35
CA THR A 285 17.58 15.94 -22.67
C THR A 285 17.90 14.47 -22.99
N LEU A 286 16.88 13.60 -23.07
CA LEU A 286 17.05 12.19 -23.44
C LEU A 286 17.50 12.00 -24.89
N GLN A 287 16.95 12.80 -25.81
CA GLN A 287 17.23 12.73 -27.24
C GLN A 287 18.52 13.46 -27.63
N GLY A 288 18.95 14.44 -26.85
CA GLY A 288 20.14 15.25 -27.10
C GLY A 288 21.47 14.58 -26.72
N SER A 289 22.53 15.38 -26.75
CA SER A 289 23.91 14.94 -26.51
C SER A 289 24.34 14.98 -25.02
N ALA A 290 23.38 14.98 -24.08
CA ALA A 290 23.65 15.00 -22.65
C ALA A 290 24.40 13.74 -22.18
N SER A 291 25.07 13.84 -21.02
CA SER A 291 25.80 12.71 -20.44
C SER A 291 24.87 11.57 -20.02
N ASP A 292 25.39 10.33 -19.95
CA ASP A 292 24.60 9.16 -19.50
C ASP A 292 24.06 9.31 -18.06
N CYS A 293 24.70 10.12 -17.21
CA CYS A 293 24.19 10.41 -15.88
C CYS A 293 22.94 11.31 -15.93
N GLU A 294 23.01 12.38 -16.72
CA GLU A 294 21.89 13.33 -16.90
C GLU A 294 20.73 12.65 -17.61
N LYS A 295 20.99 11.88 -18.67
CA LYS A 295 19.97 11.08 -19.37
C LYS A 295 19.25 10.13 -18.42
N ARG A 296 19.97 9.48 -17.49
CA ARG A 296 19.34 8.63 -16.47
C ARG A 296 18.43 9.40 -15.53
N GLN A 297 18.84 10.59 -15.09
CA GLN A 297 18.02 11.43 -14.22
C GLN A 297 16.78 11.93 -14.95
N ALA A 298 16.95 12.43 -16.19
CA ALA A 298 15.87 12.85 -17.07
C ALA A 298 14.89 11.71 -17.35
N TRP A 299 15.37 10.48 -17.57
CA TRP A 299 14.52 9.30 -17.75
C TRP A 299 13.60 9.06 -16.55
N HIS A 300 14.16 9.08 -15.34
CA HIS A 300 13.38 8.87 -14.13
C HIS A 300 12.37 10.02 -13.89
N LYS A 301 12.76 11.27 -14.17
CA LYS A 301 11.87 12.42 -14.04
C LYS A 301 10.75 12.41 -15.08
N LEU A 302 11.06 12.13 -16.34
CA LEU A 302 10.06 11.96 -17.38
C LEU A 302 9.10 10.81 -17.07
N SER A 303 9.58 9.73 -16.46
CA SER A 303 8.74 8.62 -15.97
C SER A 303 7.75 9.07 -14.88
N GLU A 304 8.19 9.86 -13.89
CA GLU A 304 7.33 10.47 -12.87
C GLU A 304 6.29 11.41 -13.51
N ILE A 305 6.72 12.26 -14.45
CA ILE A 305 5.87 13.23 -15.16
C ILE A 305 4.81 12.53 -16.02
N CYS A 306 5.18 11.54 -16.82
CA CYS A 306 4.25 10.79 -17.67
C CYS A 306 3.19 10.04 -16.82
N LEU A 307 3.61 9.44 -15.70
CA LEU A 307 2.67 8.84 -14.74
C LEU A 307 1.69 9.88 -14.20
N CYS A 308 2.19 11.07 -13.84
CA CYS A 308 1.36 12.16 -13.34
C CYS A 308 0.39 12.70 -14.39
N GLN A 309 0.85 12.95 -15.63
CA GLN A 309 0.01 13.36 -16.75
C GLN A 309 -1.10 12.34 -17.04
N THR A 310 -0.75 11.05 -17.03
CA THR A 310 -1.72 9.96 -17.26
C THR A 310 -2.78 9.93 -16.15
N ILE A 311 -2.40 10.07 -14.87
CA ILE A 311 -3.35 10.14 -13.75
C ILE A 311 -4.19 11.41 -13.81
N LEU A 312 -3.57 12.55 -14.12
CA LEU A 312 -4.24 13.84 -14.20
C LEU A 312 -5.30 13.79 -15.31
N PHE A 313 -4.94 13.39 -16.53
CA PHE A 313 -5.87 13.35 -17.66
C PHE A 313 -7.05 12.40 -17.43
N ASN A 314 -6.78 11.16 -17.04
CA ASN A 314 -7.81 10.12 -16.91
C ASN A 314 -8.64 10.23 -15.61
N ARG A 315 -8.16 11.01 -14.62
CA ARG A 315 -8.73 11.08 -13.27
C ARG A 315 -8.90 9.68 -12.63
N ARG A 316 -8.11 8.70 -13.04
CA ARG A 316 -8.19 7.32 -12.50
C ARG A 316 -7.50 7.22 -11.15
N ARG A 317 -7.74 6.10 -10.44
CA ARG A 317 -7.05 5.86 -9.16
C ARG A 317 -5.56 5.77 -9.44
N SER A 318 -4.76 6.54 -8.71
CA SER A 318 -3.31 6.58 -8.93
C SER A 318 -2.65 5.19 -8.88
N GLY A 319 -3.14 4.31 -8.01
CA GLY A 319 -2.63 2.94 -7.88
C GLY A 319 -2.96 2.01 -9.05
N GLU A 320 -3.98 2.30 -9.87
CA GLU A 320 -4.28 1.51 -11.07
C GLU A 320 -3.29 1.86 -12.19
N VAL A 321 -3.09 3.16 -12.45
CA VAL A 321 -2.13 3.64 -13.46
C VAL A 321 -0.69 3.32 -13.08
N SER A 322 -0.33 3.46 -11.79
CA SER A 322 1.03 3.17 -11.32
C SER A 322 1.48 1.71 -11.56
N LYS A 323 0.52 0.78 -11.65
CA LYS A 323 0.80 -0.66 -11.77
C LYS A 323 0.78 -1.18 -13.20
N MET A 324 0.46 -0.32 -14.16
CA MET A 324 0.44 -0.67 -15.57
C MET A 324 1.75 -1.33 -15.96
N ILE A 325 1.66 -2.48 -16.64
CA ILE A 325 2.83 -3.21 -17.13
C ILE A 325 3.12 -2.86 -18.59
N VAL A 326 4.37 -3.04 -19.01
CA VAL A 326 4.81 -2.71 -20.38
C VAL A 326 4.03 -3.55 -21.40
N GLU A 327 3.76 -4.82 -21.11
CA GLU A 327 3.02 -5.72 -22.00
C GLU A 327 1.56 -5.30 -22.21
N GLU A 328 0.91 -4.75 -21.17
CA GLU A 328 -0.44 -4.18 -21.27
C GLU A 328 -0.39 -2.90 -22.11
N TYR A 329 0.58 -2.03 -21.86
CA TYR A 329 0.73 -0.81 -22.67
C TYR A 329 1.05 -1.12 -24.14
N SER A 330 1.87 -2.12 -24.45
CA SER A 330 2.21 -2.50 -25.84
C SER A 330 1.01 -2.99 -26.65
N LYS A 331 -0.07 -3.40 -25.99
CA LYS A 331 -1.36 -3.69 -26.64
C LYS A 331 -2.17 -2.43 -26.92
N ASN A 332 -1.63 -1.23 -26.69
CA ASN A 332 -2.32 0.01 -27.01
C ASN A 332 -2.68 0.04 -28.49
N LYS A 333 -3.89 0.51 -28.77
CA LYS A 333 -4.38 0.70 -30.13
C LYS A 333 -4.91 2.11 -30.25
N LEU A 334 -4.87 2.63 -31.47
CA LEU A 334 -5.85 3.64 -31.87
C LEU A 334 -7.20 2.93 -31.90
N THR A 335 -8.25 3.60 -31.43
CA THR A 335 -9.60 3.04 -31.58
C THR A 335 -9.89 3.02 -33.08
N ASN A 336 -9.74 1.85 -33.70
CA ASN A 336 -10.16 1.67 -35.08
C ASN A 336 -11.69 1.63 -35.10
N ASP A 337 -12.25 2.36 -36.05
CA ASP A 337 -13.65 2.31 -36.43
C ASP A 337 -13.90 0.91 -37.03
N ASP A 338 -14.05 -0.11 -36.18
CA ASP A 338 -14.69 -1.34 -36.61
C ASP A 338 -16.13 -0.90 -36.93
N GLY A 339 -16.46 -0.78 -38.23
CA GLY A 339 -17.61 -0.03 -38.76
C GLY A 339 -19.00 -0.39 -38.21
N GLU A 340 -19.09 -1.32 -37.25
CA GLU A 340 -20.27 -1.61 -36.44
C GLU A 340 -20.68 -0.46 -35.49
N LEU A 341 -19.73 0.39 -35.04
CA LEU A 341 -20.02 1.49 -34.10
C LEU A 341 -20.22 2.85 -34.78
N ASP A 342 -20.05 2.91 -36.11
CA ASP A 342 -20.05 4.15 -36.88
C ASP A 342 -21.43 4.84 -36.89
N GLY A 343 -22.51 4.09 -36.61
CA GLY A 343 -23.87 4.63 -36.44
C GLY A 343 -24.20 5.16 -35.04
N CYS A 344 -23.39 4.86 -34.03
CA CYS A 344 -23.68 5.17 -32.62
C CYS A 344 -22.91 6.37 -32.07
N LEU A 345 -21.89 6.84 -32.78
CA LEU A 345 -21.01 7.94 -32.35
C LEU A 345 -21.26 9.19 -33.20
N THR A 346 -21.26 10.35 -32.55
CA THR A 346 -21.24 11.66 -33.22
C THR A 346 -19.90 11.88 -33.93
N LYS A 347 -19.86 12.82 -34.89
CA LYS A 347 -18.63 13.17 -35.61
C LYS A 347 -17.48 13.55 -34.66
N LEU A 348 -17.78 14.31 -33.61
CA LEU A 348 -16.81 14.69 -32.60
C LEU A 348 -16.27 13.47 -31.83
N GLU A 349 -17.14 12.54 -31.43
CA GLU A 349 -16.71 11.33 -30.72
C GLU A 349 -15.83 10.43 -31.57
N LYS A 350 -16.14 10.30 -32.87
CA LYS A 350 -15.26 9.61 -33.83
C LYS A 350 -13.89 10.26 -33.94
N ASP A 351 -13.86 11.59 -34.06
CA ASP A 351 -12.60 12.35 -34.12
C ASP A 351 -11.79 12.19 -32.81
N LEU A 352 -12.45 12.17 -31.65
CA LEU A 352 -11.80 11.93 -30.35
C LEU A 352 -11.26 10.50 -30.22
N CYS A 353 -11.99 9.50 -30.71
CA CYS A 353 -11.53 8.10 -30.76
C CYS A 353 -10.27 7.93 -31.63
N ARG A 354 -10.15 8.72 -32.69
CA ARG A 354 -8.96 8.74 -33.57
C ARG A 354 -7.82 9.56 -32.99
N TYR A 355 -8.11 10.50 -32.08
CA TYR A 355 -7.10 11.38 -31.48
C TYR A 355 -6.38 10.75 -30.28
N PHE A 356 -7.11 10.02 -29.42
CA PHE A 356 -6.55 9.42 -28.21
C PHE A 356 -6.15 7.96 -28.43
N TYR A 357 -4.92 7.62 -28.02
CA TYR A 357 -4.55 6.22 -27.84
C TYR A 357 -5.20 5.69 -26.58
N HIS A 358 -5.57 4.41 -26.56
CA HIS A 358 -6.03 3.78 -25.33
C HIS A 358 -5.39 2.42 -25.10
N THR A 359 -5.30 2.03 -23.83
CA THR A 359 -4.99 0.65 -23.45
C THR A 359 -5.92 0.18 -22.35
N GLU A 360 -6.14 -1.12 -22.30
CA GLU A 360 -6.94 -1.78 -21.28
C GLU A 360 -6.03 -2.37 -20.19
N ILE A 361 -6.27 -1.97 -18.95
CA ILE A 361 -5.56 -2.48 -17.77
C ILE A 361 -6.50 -3.27 -16.86
N ILE A 362 -5.94 -4.23 -16.13
CA ILE A 362 -6.68 -5.01 -15.14
C ILE A 362 -6.78 -4.21 -13.83
N ALA A 363 -7.96 -3.67 -13.57
CA ALA A 363 -8.29 -2.98 -12.33
C ALA A 363 -8.67 -3.97 -11.20
N LYS A 364 -9.00 -3.41 -10.02
CA LYS A 364 -9.37 -4.19 -8.84
C LYS A 364 -10.51 -5.16 -9.14
N ARG A 365 -10.41 -6.39 -8.62
CA ARG A 365 -11.37 -7.51 -8.84
C ARG A 365 -11.42 -8.01 -10.29
N GLY A 366 -10.35 -7.83 -11.07
CA GLY A 366 -10.26 -8.34 -12.44
C GLY A 366 -11.08 -7.55 -13.46
N ARG A 367 -11.59 -6.37 -13.10
CA ARG A 367 -12.35 -5.53 -14.03
C ARG A 367 -11.39 -4.91 -15.04
N ILE A 368 -11.74 -4.98 -16.32
CA ILE A 368 -11.00 -4.30 -17.38
C ILE A 368 -11.31 -2.80 -17.31
N ALA A 369 -10.30 -1.98 -17.53
CA ALA A 369 -10.46 -0.53 -17.55
C ALA A 369 -9.59 0.13 -18.63
N ALA A 370 -10.21 0.99 -19.42
CA ALA A 370 -9.51 1.80 -20.40
C ALA A 370 -8.71 2.94 -19.72
N VAL A 371 -7.54 3.23 -20.27
CA VAL A 371 -6.72 4.41 -19.97
C VAL A 371 -6.39 5.09 -21.28
N LEU A 372 -6.71 6.38 -21.37
CA LEU A 372 -6.51 7.24 -22.53
C LEU A 372 -5.17 7.98 -22.45
N PHE A 373 -4.50 8.14 -23.58
CA PHE A 373 -3.23 8.84 -23.70
C PHE A 373 -3.31 9.89 -24.81
N PRO A 374 -3.12 11.17 -24.48
CA PRO A 374 -2.82 12.19 -25.48
C PRO A 374 -1.55 11.83 -26.25
N ARG A 375 -1.47 12.23 -27.53
CA ARG A 375 -0.35 11.91 -28.42
C ARG A 375 1.02 12.24 -27.83
N GLN A 376 1.18 13.43 -27.25
CA GLN A 376 2.44 13.84 -26.61
C GLN A 376 2.85 12.92 -25.46
N VAL A 377 1.89 12.50 -24.63
CA VAL A 377 2.16 11.59 -23.49
C VAL A 377 2.56 10.21 -24.01
N LYS A 378 1.88 9.72 -25.05
CA LYS A 378 2.22 8.46 -25.74
C LYS A 378 3.65 8.51 -26.31
N GLU A 379 4.01 9.58 -27.01
CA GLU A 379 5.34 9.74 -27.61
C GLU A 379 6.46 9.73 -26.54
N ASN A 380 6.22 10.40 -25.41
CA ASN A 380 7.13 10.38 -24.26
C ASN A 380 7.23 9.00 -23.60
N ILE A 381 6.10 8.28 -23.45
CA ILE A 381 6.11 6.91 -22.91
C ILE A 381 6.86 5.97 -23.86
N ASP A 382 6.66 6.07 -25.17
CA ASP A 382 7.39 5.27 -26.14
C ASP A 382 8.89 5.59 -26.11
N LEU A 383 9.27 6.86 -25.95
CA LEU A 383 10.67 7.26 -25.75
C LEU A 383 11.26 6.60 -24.49
N LEU A 384 10.51 6.56 -23.38
CA LEU A 384 10.92 5.88 -22.16
C LEU A 384 11.12 4.37 -22.39
N ILE A 385 10.24 3.72 -23.14
CA ILE A 385 10.35 2.28 -23.46
C ILE A 385 11.57 2.01 -24.33
N ARG A 386 11.78 2.80 -25.41
CA ARG A 386 12.92 2.63 -26.33
C ARG A 386 14.26 2.82 -25.63
N SER A 387 14.35 3.79 -24.73
CA SER A 387 15.59 4.11 -23.99
C SER A 387 15.77 3.33 -22.68
N ARG A 388 14.80 2.48 -22.31
CA ARG A 388 14.78 1.75 -21.02
C ARG A 388 16.01 0.88 -20.82
N ASN A 389 16.39 0.11 -21.84
CA ASN A 389 17.47 -0.88 -21.78
C ASN A 389 18.86 -0.25 -21.82
N SER A 390 19.03 0.90 -22.48
CA SER A 390 20.32 1.57 -22.58
C SER A 390 20.65 2.41 -21.34
N LEU A 391 19.63 3.03 -20.73
CA LEU A 391 19.85 3.98 -19.64
C LEU A 391 19.63 3.37 -18.25
N THR A 392 18.84 2.31 -18.11
CA THR A 392 18.46 1.82 -16.77
C THR A 392 18.82 0.37 -16.56
N ASN A 393 19.19 0.01 -15.33
CA ASN A 393 19.35 -1.39 -14.93
C ASN A 393 17.97 -2.08 -14.70
N CYS A 394 16.90 -1.60 -15.33
CA CYS A 394 15.52 -2.04 -15.13
C CYS A 394 15.08 -3.18 -16.06
N PHE A 395 16.02 -3.91 -16.67
CA PHE A 395 15.76 -4.99 -17.63
C PHE A 395 14.73 -6.02 -17.16
N ASN A 396 14.65 -6.26 -15.84
CA ASN A 396 13.78 -7.27 -15.25
C ASN A 396 12.47 -6.73 -14.66
N SER A 397 12.19 -5.44 -14.82
CA SER A 397 10.98 -4.82 -14.25
C SER A 397 9.85 -4.79 -15.27
N LYS A 398 8.75 -5.49 -14.96
CA LYS A 398 7.52 -5.52 -15.78
C LYS A 398 6.74 -4.19 -15.82
N TYR A 399 6.93 -3.33 -14.83
CA TYR A 399 6.13 -2.11 -14.69
C TYR A 399 6.52 -1.04 -15.72
N LEU A 400 5.53 -0.37 -16.31
CA LEU A 400 5.75 0.75 -17.23
C LEU A 400 6.54 1.87 -16.55
N PHE A 401 6.17 2.20 -15.30
CA PHE A 401 6.80 3.23 -14.47
C PHE A 401 7.56 2.60 -13.28
N PRO A 402 8.79 2.09 -13.47
CA PRO A 402 9.55 1.43 -12.41
C PRO A 402 10.23 2.44 -11.47
N THR A 403 10.41 2.03 -10.21
CA THR A 403 11.28 2.72 -9.25
C THR A 403 12.74 2.71 -9.73
N LYS A 404 13.57 3.62 -9.19
CA LYS A 404 15.03 3.67 -9.47
C LYS A 404 15.76 2.34 -9.21
N SER A 405 15.27 1.54 -8.27
CA SER A 405 15.82 0.22 -7.95
C SER A 405 15.27 -0.92 -8.83
N ALA A 406 14.37 -0.62 -9.77
CA ALA A 406 13.65 -1.57 -10.64
C ALA A 406 12.80 -2.62 -9.91
N SER A 407 12.80 -2.61 -8.57
CA SER A 407 12.19 -3.65 -7.73
C SER A 407 10.67 -3.53 -7.58
N SER A 408 10.11 -2.38 -7.92
CA SER A 408 8.68 -2.08 -7.80
C SER A 408 8.32 -0.90 -8.72
N HIS A 409 7.08 -0.43 -8.66
CA HIS A 409 6.57 0.69 -9.44
C HIS A 409 6.60 2.02 -8.67
N ILE A 410 6.61 3.14 -9.40
CA ILE A 410 6.51 4.47 -8.81
C ILE A 410 5.15 4.64 -8.14
N ARG A 411 5.10 5.31 -6.98
CA ARG A 411 3.85 5.57 -6.26
C ARG A 411 3.22 6.86 -6.77
N GLY A 412 2.19 6.77 -7.61
CA GLY A 412 1.54 7.95 -8.18
C GLY A 412 0.99 8.96 -7.15
N THR A 413 0.65 8.52 -5.93
CA THR A 413 0.24 9.43 -4.84
C THR A 413 1.37 10.33 -4.36
N ASP A 414 2.60 9.80 -4.31
CA ASP A 414 3.77 10.57 -3.86
C ASP A 414 4.24 11.52 -4.96
N VAL A 415 4.20 11.08 -6.23
CA VAL A 415 4.48 11.92 -7.40
C VAL A 415 3.50 13.09 -7.52
N LEU A 416 2.19 12.83 -7.46
CA LEU A 416 1.17 13.89 -7.45
C LEU A 416 1.42 14.91 -6.33
N ARG A 417 1.89 14.44 -5.16
CA ARG A 417 2.18 15.31 -4.03
C ARG A 417 3.35 16.23 -4.29
N SER A 418 4.46 15.69 -4.81
CA SER A 418 5.64 16.48 -5.16
C SER A 418 5.29 17.51 -6.22
N ILE A 419 4.74 17.06 -7.36
CA ILE A 419 4.48 17.93 -8.51
C ILE A 419 3.47 19.03 -8.18
N ALA A 420 2.45 18.75 -7.36
CA ALA A 420 1.51 19.78 -6.93
C ALA A 420 2.20 20.93 -6.17
N ILE A 421 3.24 20.64 -5.39
CA ILE A 421 4.03 21.64 -4.68
C ILE A 421 4.98 22.32 -5.68
N ASP A 422 5.69 21.54 -6.50
CA ASP A 422 6.70 22.01 -7.43
C ASP A 422 6.12 22.94 -8.51
N CYS A 423 4.86 22.72 -8.93
CA CYS A 423 4.20 23.54 -9.95
C CYS A 423 3.69 24.90 -9.43
N GLY A 424 3.81 25.20 -8.13
CA GLY A 424 3.35 26.46 -7.56
C GLY A 424 1.83 26.63 -7.52
N ALA A 425 1.07 25.53 -7.41
CA ALA A 425 -0.38 25.61 -7.21
C ALA A 425 -0.73 26.37 -5.93
N GLU A 426 -1.86 27.08 -5.93
CA GLU A 426 -2.33 27.84 -4.76
C GLU A 426 -2.69 26.89 -3.61
N LEU A 427 -3.38 25.79 -3.94
CA LEU A 427 -3.85 24.79 -2.97
C LEU A 427 -3.34 23.39 -3.36
N PRO A 428 -2.03 23.12 -3.19
CA PRO A 428 -1.39 21.89 -3.64
C PRO A 428 -1.93 20.65 -2.92
N GLU A 429 -2.50 20.80 -1.72
CA GLU A 429 -3.18 19.74 -0.98
C GLU A 429 -4.51 19.31 -1.62
N ARG A 430 -5.06 20.10 -2.54
CA ARG A 430 -6.26 19.75 -3.33
C ARG A 430 -5.95 18.93 -4.57
N LEU A 431 -4.73 19.00 -5.09
CA LEU A 431 -4.25 18.20 -6.23
C LEU A 431 -3.85 16.78 -5.77
N ARG A 432 -4.85 15.98 -5.38
CA ARG A 432 -4.69 14.58 -4.97
C ARG A 432 -5.62 13.70 -5.80
N SER A 433 -5.21 12.46 -6.13
CA SER A 433 -6.00 11.54 -6.97
C SER A 433 -7.45 11.37 -6.50
N THR A 434 -7.69 11.30 -5.20
CA THR A 434 -9.06 11.22 -4.63
C THR A 434 -9.88 12.49 -4.84
N LYS A 435 -9.27 13.67 -4.76
CA LYS A 435 -9.91 14.96 -4.97
C LYS A 435 -10.11 15.27 -6.45
N LEU A 436 -9.16 14.91 -7.31
CA LEU A 436 -9.29 14.96 -8.78
C LEU A 436 -10.43 14.06 -9.28
N ARG A 437 -10.65 12.89 -8.65
CA ARG A 437 -11.82 12.03 -8.92
C ARG A 437 -13.14 12.67 -8.50
N LYS A 438 -13.13 13.42 -7.39
CA LYS A 438 -14.30 14.21 -6.97
C LYS A 438 -14.58 15.34 -7.92
N HIS A 439 -13.55 16.01 -8.40
CA HIS A 439 -13.65 17.07 -9.40
C HIS A 439 -14.42 16.60 -10.64
N ILE A 440 -13.98 15.54 -11.31
CA ILE A 440 -14.65 15.06 -12.53
C ILE A 440 -16.11 14.64 -12.28
N ALA A 441 -16.39 13.98 -11.15
CA ALA A 441 -17.75 13.58 -10.82
C ALA A 441 -18.66 14.76 -10.44
N THR A 442 -18.10 15.87 -9.93
CA THR A 442 -18.85 17.13 -9.78
C THR A 442 -19.07 17.81 -11.13
N MET A 443 -18.07 17.80 -12.01
CA MET A 443 -18.20 18.38 -13.35
C MET A 443 -19.29 17.67 -14.17
N THR A 444 -19.41 16.34 -14.09
CA THR A 444 -20.46 15.59 -14.80
C THR A 444 -21.88 15.97 -14.36
N LEU A 445 -22.07 16.39 -13.11
CA LEU A 445 -23.34 16.94 -12.63
C LEU A 445 -23.62 18.32 -13.22
N LEU A 446 -22.60 19.17 -13.36
CA LEU A 446 -22.74 20.49 -13.98
C LEU A 446 -23.04 20.39 -15.48
N PHE A 447 -22.50 19.38 -16.16
CA PHE A 447 -22.77 19.12 -17.57
C PHE A 447 -24.14 18.46 -17.84
N ASN A 448 -24.94 18.19 -16.79
CA ASN A 448 -26.29 17.61 -16.88
C ASN A 448 -26.38 16.39 -17.80
N LEU A 449 -25.41 15.48 -17.68
CA LEU A 449 -25.33 14.27 -18.49
C LEU A 449 -26.51 13.33 -18.22
N SER A 450 -26.96 12.63 -19.26
CA SER A 450 -27.97 11.57 -19.17
C SER A 450 -27.50 10.39 -18.31
N ASP A 451 -28.44 9.59 -17.82
CA ASP A 451 -28.11 8.41 -16.99
C ASP A 451 -27.20 7.40 -17.72
N ASN A 452 -27.32 7.29 -19.05
CA ASN A 452 -26.47 6.44 -19.87
C ASN A 452 -25.03 6.96 -19.93
N GLU A 453 -24.85 8.26 -20.14
CA GLU A 453 -23.53 8.91 -20.16
C GLU A 453 -22.86 8.84 -18.78
N LEU A 454 -23.64 9.02 -17.70
CA LEU A 454 -23.15 8.86 -16.33
C LEU A 454 -22.69 7.42 -16.05
N ASP A 455 -23.36 6.41 -16.59
CA ASP A 455 -22.93 5.01 -16.46
C ASP A 455 -21.60 4.75 -17.19
N ILE A 456 -21.43 5.29 -18.40
CA ILE A 456 -20.17 5.21 -19.16
C ILE A 456 -19.02 5.83 -18.35
N ILE A 457 -19.22 7.03 -17.80
CA ILE A 457 -18.19 7.71 -17.00
C ILE A 457 -17.92 6.98 -15.68
N ALA A 458 -18.95 6.47 -15.01
CA ALA A 458 -18.79 5.69 -13.78
C ALA A 458 -17.98 4.41 -14.03
N LYS A 459 -18.26 3.69 -15.12
CA LYS A 459 -17.50 2.52 -15.59
C LYS A 459 -16.06 2.89 -15.90
N PHE A 460 -15.84 3.96 -16.68
CA PHE A 460 -14.50 4.46 -17.02
C PHE A 460 -13.67 4.78 -15.77
N LEU A 461 -14.25 5.51 -14.82
CA LEU A 461 -13.59 5.83 -13.55
C LEU A 461 -13.43 4.60 -12.65
N GLY A 462 -14.17 3.52 -12.86
CA GLY A 462 -14.11 2.31 -12.02
C GLY A 462 -14.87 2.48 -10.70
N HIS A 463 -16.02 3.14 -10.74
CA HIS A 463 -16.99 3.26 -9.65
C HIS A 463 -18.25 2.44 -9.95
N ASP A 464 -18.99 2.09 -8.90
CA ASP A 464 -20.41 1.71 -9.03
C ASP A 464 -21.21 3.01 -9.17
N ILE A 465 -22.22 3.05 -10.05
CA ILE A 465 -23.05 4.24 -10.29
C ILE A 465 -23.72 4.76 -9.01
N ARG A 466 -24.01 3.87 -8.04
CA ARG A 466 -24.53 4.25 -6.72
C ARG A 466 -23.52 5.06 -5.93
N VAL A 467 -22.24 4.68 -5.98
CA VAL A 467 -21.15 5.44 -5.36
C VAL A 467 -20.97 6.78 -6.09
N HIS A 468 -21.18 6.83 -7.41
CA HIS A 468 -21.19 8.10 -8.15
C HIS A 468 -22.34 9.01 -7.72
N ARG A 469 -23.55 8.47 -7.52
CA ARG A 469 -24.75 9.21 -7.10
C ARG A 469 -24.69 9.66 -5.63
N GLU A 470 -24.11 8.87 -4.74
CA GLU A 470 -24.09 9.12 -3.28
C GLU A 470 -22.94 10.04 -2.84
N PHE A 471 -21.76 9.96 -3.46
CA PHE A 471 -20.57 10.68 -2.99
C PHE A 471 -20.27 12.01 -3.69
N TYR A 472 -20.92 12.30 -4.83
CA TYR A 472 -20.46 13.38 -5.73
C TYR A 472 -21.52 14.42 -6.07
N ARG A 473 -22.76 14.30 -5.56
CA ARG A 473 -23.71 15.42 -5.60
C ARG A 473 -22.99 16.66 -5.04
N LEU A 474 -23.01 17.77 -5.81
CA LEU A 474 -22.80 19.12 -5.28
C LEU A 474 -23.52 19.24 -3.94
N PRO A 475 -23.07 20.09 -2.99
CA PRO A 475 -23.72 20.19 -1.69
C PRO A 475 -25.22 20.28 -1.93
N ASP A 476 -25.94 19.21 -1.55
CA ASP A 476 -27.36 19.03 -1.86
C ASP A 476 -28.12 20.31 -1.50
N GLY A 477 -27.63 21.03 -0.49
CA GLY A 477 -27.95 22.42 -0.13
C GLY A 477 -28.30 23.36 -1.29
N THR A 478 -27.43 23.64 -2.28
CA THR A 478 -27.75 24.72 -3.26
C THR A 478 -28.87 24.31 -4.23
N MET A 479 -28.85 23.06 -4.70
CA MET A 479 -29.88 22.54 -5.62
C MET A 479 -31.18 22.23 -4.89
N GLN A 480 -31.12 21.70 -3.67
CA GLN A 480 -32.28 21.50 -2.81
C GLN A 480 -32.86 22.85 -2.41
N VAL A 481 -32.06 23.84 -1.98
CA VAL A 481 -32.57 25.20 -1.72
C VAL A 481 -33.25 25.74 -2.96
N ALA A 482 -32.61 25.74 -4.14
CA ALA A 482 -33.27 26.26 -5.34
C ALA A 482 -34.57 25.53 -5.72
N LYS A 483 -34.59 24.18 -5.70
CA LYS A 483 -35.75 23.39 -6.13
C LYS A 483 -36.84 23.27 -5.05
N VAL A 484 -36.45 23.05 -3.80
CA VAL A 484 -37.35 22.95 -2.65
C VAL A 484 -37.88 24.34 -2.29
N SER A 485 -37.07 25.40 -2.28
CA SER A 485 -37.60 26.76 -2.06
C SER A 485 -38.59 27.14 -3.16
N LYS A 486 -38.36 26.78 -4.43
CA LYS A 486 -39.36 26.98 -5.48
C LYS A 486 -40.67 26.24 -5.18
N LEU A 487 -40.59 24.97 -4.78
CA LEU A 487 -41.75 24.15 -4.43
C LEU A 487 -42.50 24.68 -3.20
N LEU A 488 -41.77 25.07 -2.15
CA LEU A 488 -42.32 25.65 -0.94
C LEU A 488 -42.98 27.01 -1.23
N MET A 489 -42.34 27.87 -2.03
CA MET A 489 -42.93 29.14 -2.46
C MET A 489 -44.20 28.94 -3.30
N MET A 490 -44.25 27.89 -4.15
CA MET A 490 -45.45 27.53 -4.91
C MET A 490 -46.56 26.91 -4.05
N MET A 491 -46.26 26.47 -2.83
CA MET A 491 -47.24 25.94 -1.87
C MET A 491 -47.74 27.02 -0.89
N GLU A 492 -46.98 28.10 -0.71
CA GLU A 492 -47.38 29.28 0.07
C GLU A 492 -48.18 30.31 -0.75
N SER A 493 -48.08 30.25 -2.09
CA SER A 493 -48.96 30.97 -3.04
C SER A 493 -50.25 30.21 -3.29
#